data_AF-A0A497H280-F1
#
_entry.id   AF-A0A497H280-F1
#
_cell.length_a   1.000
_cell.length_b   1.000
_cell.length_c   1.000
_cell.angle_alpha   90.00
_cell.angle_beta   90.00
_cell.angle_gamma   90.00
#
_symmetry.space_group_name_H-M   'P 1'
#
loop_
_entity.id
_entity.type
_entity.pdbx_description
1 polymer ?
#
loop_
_entity_poly.entity_id
_entity_poly.type
_entity_poly.pdbx_seq_one_letter_code
_entity_poly.pdbx_strand_id
1 'polypeptide(L)'
;MNEFEVVRFLIGAAILAYAAYSDVKHREARDILWVAMGAIGVVLLVVERPDTTTTLVSMAISFPFAFLLYIVGMGGADVKALWAITLLSPLPPHSMPFFPPLIFVFPLVVLLNSLILIVFLPPIYLIYNAYRRDCEFPYCLFGYRMKANLAKHKFVWSMEKEGKKRIMPFKDCDMETMGEREIWVTPQLPFLVFIFAGFVLSFLFGDILFFVFSLFLK
;
A
#
# COMPACT_ATOMS: atom_id res chain seq x y z
N MET A 1 16.64 18.14 1.44
CA MET A 1 15.23 18.37 1.79
C MET A 1 15.16 19.67 2.55
N ASN A 2 14.18 20.51 2.26
CA ASN A 2 13.89 21.69 3.08
C ASN A 2 13.36 21.26 4.46
N GLU A 3 13.43 22.13 5.46
CA GLU A 3 12.95 21.85 6.83
C GLU A 3 11.48 21.39 6.82
N PHE A 4 10.62 22.05 6.05
CA PHE A 4 9.22 21.65 5.88
C PHE A 4 9.05 20.27 5.25
N GLU A 5 9.88 19.91 4.27
CA GLU A 5 9.86 18.58 3.64
C GLU A 5 10.26 17.49 4.64
N VAL A 6 11.24 17.76 5.50
CA VAL A 6 11.67 16.85 6.57
C VAL A 6 10.55 16.67 7.59
N VAL A 7 9.89 17.75 8.00
CA VAL A 7 8.75 17.69 8.94
C VAL A 7 7.61 16.86 8.33
N ARG A 8 7.25 17.08 7.06
CA ARG A 8 6.24 16.26 6.36
C ARG A 8 6.62 14.78 6.34
N PHE A 9 7.86 14.48 5.99
CA PHE A 9 8.35 13.12 5.94
C PHE A 9 8.26 12.44 7.32
N LEU A 10 8.77 13.09 8.38
CA LEU A 10 8.77 12.52 9.72
C LEU A 10 7.36 12.28 10.26
N ILE A 11 6.45 13.24 10.06
CA ILE A 11 5.06 13.13 10.53
C ILE A 11 4.30 12.07 9.73
N GLY A 12 4.41 12.10 8.41
CA GLY A 12 3.79 11.11 7.54
C GLY A 12 4.31 9.71 7.82
N ALA A 13 5.62 9.53 7.92
CA ALA A 13 6.24 8.25 8.22
C ALA A 13 5.82 7.73 9.60
N ALA A 14 5.80 8.57 10.64
CA ALA A 14 5.39 8.16 11.98
C ALA A 14 3.92 7.71 12.03
N ILE A 15 3.01 8.50 11.46
CA ILE A 15 1.58 8.20 11.47
C ILE A 15 1.26 6.98 10.61
N LEU A 16 1.83 6.91 9.40
CA LEU A 16 1.63 5.77 8.49
C LEU A 16 2.27 4.50 9.04
N ALA A 17 3.44 4.55 9.68
CA ALA A 17 4.05 3.39 10.34
C ALA A 17 3.16 2.87 11.47
N TYR A 18 2.61 3.77 12.30
CA TYR A 18 1.69 3.39 13.36
C TYR A 18 0.39 2.80 12.80
N ALA A 19 -0.18 3.39 11.75
CA ALA A 19 -1.36 2.88 11.08
C ALA A 19 -1.11 1.50 10.45
N ALA A 20 0.01 1.32 9.76
CA ALA A 20 0.42 0.06 9.17
C ALA A 20 0.63 -1.04 10.24
N TYR A 21 1.25 -0.69 11.38
CA TYR A 21 1.37 -1.60 12.52
C TYR A 21 0.00 -2.01 13.08
N SER A 22 -0.89 -1.03 13.27
CA SER A 22 -2.25 -1.27 13.77
C SER A 22 -3.06 -2.15 12.81
N ASP A 23 -2.94 -1.92 11.50
CA ASP A 23 -3.62 -2.69 10.46
C ASP A 23 -3.12 -4.15 10.40
N VAL A 24 -1.81 -4.36 10.51
CA VAL A 24 -1.23 -5.72 10.54
C VAL A 24 -1.71 -6.50 11.77
N LYS A 25 -1.79 -5.86 12.93
CA LYS A 25 -2.09 -6.52 14.20
C LYS A 25 -3.58 -6.68 14.48
N HIS A 26 -4.37 -5.66 14.17
CA HIS A 26 -5.77 -5.55 14.57
C HIS A 26 -6.74 -5.43 13.39
N ARG A 27 -6.26 -5.29 12.14
CA ARG A 27 -7.07 -5.01 10.94
C ARG A 27 -7.95 -3.76 11.06
N GLU A 28 -7.51 -2.83 11.90
CA GLU A 28 -8.20 -1.58 12.15
C GLU A 28 -7.17 -0.44 12.19
N ALA A 29 -7.46 0.62 11.44
CA ALA A 29 -6.73 1.87 11.47
C ALA A 29 -7.65 2.98 11.97
N ARG A 30 -7.27 3.62 13.09
CA ARG A 30 -8.11 4.62 13.76
C ARG A 30 -8.22 5.90 12.93
N ASP A 31 -9.45 6.37 12.74
CA ASP A 31 -9.74 7.56 11.92
C ASP A 31 -9.05 8.84 12.40
N ILE A 32 -8.78 8.94 13.70
CA ILE A 32 -8.08 10.08 14.30
C ILE A 32 -6.69 10.31 13.69
N LEU A 33 -6.03 9.24 13.22
CA LEU A 33 -4.71 9.33 12.59
C LEU A 33 -4.76 10.15 11.31
N TRP A 34 -5.79 9.94 10.48
CA TRP A 34 -5.96 10.62 9.21
C TRP A 34 -6.33 12.09 9.40
N VAL A 35 -7.22 12.35 10.36
CA VAL A 35 -7.61 13.72 10.72
C VAL A 35 -6.41 14.50 11.27
N ALA A 36 -5.63 13.91 12.18
CA ALA A 36 -4.43 14.53 12.73
C ALA A 36 -3.39 14.83 11.64
N MET A 37 -3.09 13.85 10.78
CA MET A 37 -2.14 14.01 9.68
C MET A 37 -2.59 15.10 8.69
N GLY A 38 -3.88 15.11 8.34
CA GLY A 38 -4.44 16.12 7.44
C GLY A 38 -4.42 17.53 8.05
N ALA A 39 -4.80 17.67 9.32
CA ALA A 39 -4.79 18.96 10.01
C ALA A 39 -3.38 19.56 10.10
N ILE A 40 -2.39 18.74 10.47
CA ILE A 40 -0.98 19.16 10.48
C ILE A 40 -0.54 19.55 9.07
N GLY A 41 -0.90 18.76 8.06
CA GLY A 41 -0.62 19.06 6.66
C GLY A 41 -1.12 20.43 6.21
N VAL A 42 -2.38 20.73 6.51
CA VAL A 42 -2.98 22.04 6.21
C VAL A 42 -2.21 23.18 6.89
N VAL A 43 -1.83 23.02 8.17
CA VAL A 43 -1.02 24.03 8.87
C VAL A 43 0.32 24.24 8.16
N LEU A 44 1.02 23.17 7.79
CA LEU A 44 2.30 23.26 7.07
C LEU A 44 2.14 23.95 5.70
N LEU A 45 1.07 23.67 4.96
CA LEU A 45 0.80 24.31 3.67
C LEU A 45 0.55 25.82 3.82
N VAL A 46 -0.18 26.23 4.85
CA VAL A 46 -0.47 27.65 5.12
C VAL A 46 0.80 28.41 5.52
N VAL A 47 1.70 27.77 6.28
CA VAL A 47 2.94 28.39 6.77
C VAL A 47 4.00 28.46 5.68
N GLU A 48 4.23 27.37 4.94
CA GLU A 48 5.27 27.32 3.91
C GLU A 48 4.89 28.15 2.67
N ARG A 49 3.60 28.21 2.33
CA ARG A 49 3.07 28.89 1.13
C ARG A 49 3.75 28.42 -0.17
N PRO A 50 3.63 27.13 -0.53
CA PRO A 50 4.09 26.64 -1.83
C PRO A 50 3.29 27.26 -2.98
N ASP A 51 3.69 26.98 -4.22
CA ASP A 51 2.95 27.44 -5.40
C ASP A 51 1.48 26.99 -5.32
N THR A 52 0.59 27.98 -5.21
CA THR A 52 -0.83 27.75 -4.91
C THR A 52 -1.52 27.05 -6.07
N THR A 53 -1.17 27.40 -7.31
CA THR A 53 -1.81 26.84 -8.51
C THR A 53 -1.51 25.35 -8.63
N THR A 54 -0.23 24.97 -8.60
CA THR A 54 0.17 23.56 -8.74
C THR A 54 -0.33 22.73 -7.55
N THR A 55 -0.32 23.31 -6.35
CA THR A 55 -0.84 22.66 -5.14
C THR A 55 -2.33 22.35 -5.26
N LEU A 56 -3.15 23.34 -5.65
CA LEU A 56 -4.59 23.15 -5.82
C LEU A 56 -4.92 22.15 -6.92
N VAL A 57 -4.19 22.18 -8.04
CA VAL A 57 -4.35 21.20 -9.12
C VAL A 57 -4.03 19.78 -8.62
N SER A 58 -2.94 19.60 -7.88
CA SER A 58 -2.58 18.30 -7.31
C SER A 58 -3.66 17.76 -6.36
N MET A 59 -4.18 18.62 -5.49
CA MET A 59 -5.28 18.26 -4.58
C MET A 59 -6.56 17.92 -5.35
N ALA A 60 -6.92 18.74 -6.36
CA ALA A 60 -8.11 18.55 -7.18
C ALA A 60 -8.07 17.26 -8.01
N ILE A 61 -6.88 16.74 -8.34
CA ILE A 61 -6.71 15.42 -8.97
C ILE A 61 -6.77 14.31 -7.91
N SER A 62 -6.06 14.49 -6.79
CA SER A 62 -5.87 13.43 -5.79
C SER A 62 -7.16 13.08 -5.05
N PHE A 63 -7.97 14.06 -4.65
CA PHE A 63 -9.19 13.79 -3.88
C PHE A 63 -10.23 12.97 -4.67
N PRO A 64 -10.63 13.38 -5.90
CA PRO A 64 -11.55 12.60 -6.71
C PRO A 64 -10.98 11.24 -7.11
N PHE A 65 -9.68 11.17 -7.39
CA PHE A 65 -9.06 9.90 -7.72
C PHE A 65 -9.11 8.91 -6.54
N ALA A 66 -8.77 9.35 -5.34
CA ALA A 66 -8.90 8.51 -4.14
C ALA A 66 -10.36 8.14 -3.84
N PHE A 67 -11.32 9.04 -4.12
CA PHE A 67 -12.74 8.72 -4.05
C PHE A 67 -13.18 7.69 -5.10
N LEU A 68 -12.62 7.73 -6.31
CA LEU A 68 -12.86 6.71 -7.33
C LEU A 68 -12.37 5.34 -6.85
N LEU A 69 -11.19 5.27 -6.21
CA LEU A 69 -10.67 4.04 -5.62
C LEU A 69 -11.61 3.46 -4.56
N TYR A 70 -12.23 4.33 -3.75
CA TYR A 70 -13.25 3.91 -2.78
C TYR A 70 -14.44 3.23 -3.48
N ILE A 71 -14.96 3.81 -4.57
CA ILE A 71 -16.07 3.24 -5.34
C ILE A 71 -15.69 1.88 -5.96
N VAL A 72 -14.45 1.74 -6.42
CA VAL A 72 -13.92 0.48 -6.99
C VAL A 72 -13.74 -0.61 -5.91
N GLY A 73 -13.87 -0.27 -4.63
CA GLY A 73 -13.83 -1.21 -3.52
C GLY A 73 -12.48 -1.28 -2.79
N MET A 74 -11.63 -0.26 -2.94
CA MET A 74 -10.45 -0.09 -2.08
C MET A 74 -10.88 0.14 -0.63
N GLY A 75 -10.07 -0.32 0.32
CA GLY A 75 -10.36 -0.18 1.75
C GLY A 75 -10.54 1.28 2.16
N GLY A 76 -11.55 1.56 3.00
CA GLY A 76 -11.82 2.92 3.46
C GLY A 76 -10.63 3.55 4.20
N ALA A 77 -9.85 2.75 4.93
CA ALA A 77 -8.63 3.22 5.60
C ALA A 77 -7.54 3.65 4.60
N ASP A 78 -7.38 2.92 3.50
CA ASP A 78 -6.39 3.22 2.45
C ASP A 78 -6.71 4.56 1.77
N VAL A 79 -7.98 4.78 1.46
CA VAL A 79 -8.47 6.03 0.84
C VAL A 79 -8.27 7.22 1.79
N LYS A 80 -8.61 7.05 3.07
CA LYS A 80 -8.37 8.08 4.10
C LYS A 80 -6.88 8.39 4.25
N ALA A 81 -6.00 7.39 4.15
CA ALA A 81 -4.56 7.59 4.15
C ALA A 81 -4.11 8.43 2.94
N LEU A 82 -4.60 8.14 1.73
CA LEU A 82 -4.30 8.93 0.52
C LEU A 82 -4.78 10.38 0.63
N TRP A 83 -5.98 10.61 1.16
CA TRP A 83 -6.47 11.96 1.42
C TRP A 83 -5.62 12.71 2.45
N ALA A 84 -5.22 12.03 3.52
CA ALA A 84 -4.36 12.64 4.52
C ALA A 84 -2.95 12.93 3.98
N ILE A 85 -2.39 12.07 3.12
CA ILE A 85 -1.13 12.34 2.39
C ILE A 85 -1.31 13.53 1.44
N THR A 86 -2.46 13.64 0.77
CA THR A 86 -2.80 14.77 -0.11
C THR A 86 -2.76 16.09 0.65
N LEU A 87 -3.27 16.12 1.88
CA LEU A 87 -3.24 17.32 2.73
C LEU A 87 -1.84 17.57 3.32
N LEU A 88 -1.07 16.51 3.60
CA LEU A 88 0.28 16.63 4.17
C LEU A 88 1.31 17.12 3.15
N SER A 89 1.35 16.49 1.98
CA SER A 89 2.29 16.77 0.90
C SER A 89 1.61 16.60 -0.45
N PRO A 90 0.95 17.65 -0.98
CA PRO A 90 0.35 17.62 -2.31
C PRO A 90 1.40 17.49 -3.43
N LEU A 91 2.57 18.09 -3.21
CA LEU A 91 3.68 18.14 -4.16
C LEU A 91 4.84 17.24 -3.72
N PRO A 92 5.60 16.68 -4.67
CA PRO A 92 6.79 15.90 -4.37
C PRO A 92 7.89 16.78 -3.77
N PRO A 93 8.79 16.21 -2.96
CA PRO A 93 9.94 16.94 -2.43
C PRO A 93 10.88 17.37 -3.57
N HIS A 94 11.35 18.61 -3.53
CA HIS A 94 12.21 19.20 -4.56
C HIS A 94 13.65 18.70 -4.44
N SER A 95 14.10 18.45 -3.21
CA SER A 95 15.53 18.35 -2.90
C SER A 95 16.13 16.96 -3.09
N MET A 96 15.34 15.95 -3.43
CA MET A 96 15.84 14.59 -3.70
C MET A 96 14.85 13.82 -4.57
N PRO A 97 15.13 13.75 -5.87
CA PRO A 97 14.83 12.52 -6.57
C PRO A 97 16.06 12.06 -7.34
N PHE A 98 16.64 10.93 -6.95
CA PHE A 98 17.46 10.16 -7.89
C PHE A 98 16.69 9.92 -9.19
N PHE A 99 15.36 9.84 -9.11
CA PHE A 99 14.42 9.68 -10.22
C PHE A 99 13.27 10.69 -10.12
N PRO A 100 13.28 11.76 -10.94
CA PRO A 100 12.26 12.82 -10.86
C PRO A 100 10.88 12.21 -11.08
N PRO A 101 9.87 12.62 -10.30
CA PRO A 101 8.55 12.05 -10.42
C PRO A 101 7.95 12.38 -11.78
N LEU A 102 7.38 11.36 -12.43
CA LEU A 102 6.76 11.53 -13.75
C LEU A 102 5.52 12.43 -13.66
N ILE A 103 4.92 12.51 -12.47
CA ILE A 103 3.71 13.29 -12.18
C ILE A 103 3.99 14.17 -10.95
N PHE A 104 3.62 15.45 -11.01
CA PHE A 104 3.73 16.38 -9.87
C PHE A 104 2.71 16.12 -8.74
N VAL A 105 1.85 15.11 -8.90
CA VAL A 105 0.79 14.75 -7.97
C VAL A 105 1.32 13.69 -7.00
N PHE A 106 1.85 14.14 -5.86
CA PHE A 106 2.61 13.28 -4.95
C PHE A 106 1.83 12.08 -4.38
N PRO A 107 0.56 12.20 -3.95
CA PRO A 107 -0.20 11.06 -3.46
C PRO A 107 -0.33 9.92 -4.48
N LEU A 108 -0.35 10.25 -5.78
CA LEU A 108 -0.35 9.25 -6.85
C LEU A 108 1.01 8.60 -7.03
N VAL A 109 2.10 9.34 -6.89
CA VAL A 109 3.47 8.77 -6.88
C VAL A 109 3.62 7.77 -5.74
N VAL A 110 3.12 8.11 -4.54
CA VAL A 110 3.09 7.20 -3.39
C VAL A 110 2.29 5.95 -3.71
N LEU A 111 1.10 6.09 -4.29
CA LEU A 111 0.26 4.96 -4.69
C LEU A 111 0.97 4.07 -5.73
N LEU A 112 1.58 4.65 -6.76
CA LEU A 112 2.31 3.91 -7.79
C LEU A 112 3.48 3.13 -7.20
N ASN A 113 4.30 3.77 -6.36
CA ASN A 113 5.39 3.08 -5.65
C ASN A 113 4.85 1.93 -4.77
N SER A 114 3.70 2.13 -4.11
CA SER A 114 3.04 1.09 -3.31
C SER A 114 2.59 -0.10 -4.16
N LEU A 115 2.05 0.16 -5.34
CA LEU A 115 1.62 -0.89 -6.28
C LEU A 115 2.81 -1.65 -6.86
N ILE A 116 3.93 -0.99 -7.14
CA ILE A 116 5.17 -1.64 -7.58
C ILE A 116 5.67 -2.64 -6.53
N LEU A 117 5.59 -2.28 -5.24
CA LEU A 117 5.96 -3.20 -4.16
C LEU A 117 5.10 -4.48 -4.16
N ILE A 118 3.83 -4.40 -4.55
CA ILE A 118 2.95 -5.57 -4.67
C ILE A 118 3.38 -6.48 -5.83
N VAL A 119 3.91 -5.92 -6.92
CA VAL A 119 4.41 -6.69 -8.08
C VAL A 119 5.55 -7.63 -7.68
N PHE A 120 6.27 -7.34 -6.60
CA PHE A 120 7.30 -8.24 -6.05
C PHE A 120 6.75 -9.39 -5.20
N LEU A 121 5.47 -9.40 -4.81
CA LEU A 121 4.91 -10.48 -4.01
C LEU A 121 4.89 -11.83 -4.75
N PRO A 122 4.46 -11.94 -6.02
CA PRO A 122 4.50 -13.19 -6.75
C PRO A 122 5.88 -13.88 -6.81
N PRO A 123 6.98 -13.19 -7.19
CA PRO A 123 8.30 -13.82 -7.15
C PRO A 123 8.74 -14.17 -5.72
N ILE A 124 8.38 -13.38 -4.71
CA ILE A 124 8.66 -13.73 -3.29
C ILE A 124 7.95 -15.03 -2.90
N TYR A 125 6.66 -15.18 -3.22
CA TYR A 125 5.93 -16.43 -2.94
C TYR A 125 6.46 -17.61 -3.75
N LEU A 126 6.87 -17.39 -4.99
CA LEU A 126 7.50 -18.44 -5.79
C LEU A 126 8.76 -18.98 -5.12
N ILE A 127 9.66 -18.09 -4.68
CA ILE A 127 10.90 -18.47 -4.00
C ILE A 127 10.59 -19.18 -2.67
N TYR A 128 9.63 -18.65 -1.90
CA TYR A 128 9.23 -19.23 -0.62
C TYR A 128 8.64 -20.65 -0.79
N ASN A 129 7.78 -20.84 -1.79
CA ASN A 129 7.17 -22.14 -2.08
C ASN A 129 8.16 -23.13 -2.72
N ALA A 130 9.09 -22.63 -3.54
CA ALA A 130 10.19 -23.43 -4.08
C ALA A 130 11.09 -23.98 -2.96
N TYR A 131 11.38 -23.17 -1.95
CA TYR A 131 12.11 -23.63 -0.76
C TYR A 131 11.37 -24.73 0.00
N ARG A 132 10.02 -24.65 0.08
CA ARG A 132 9.17 -25.68 0.70
C ARG A 132 8.86 -26.88 -0.21
N ARG A 133 9.33 -26.87 -1.47
CA ARG A 133 9.03 -27.86 -2.51
C ARG A 133 7.55 -27.97 -2.88
N ASP A 134 6.75 -26.94 -2.59
CA ASP A 134 5.32 -26.85 -2.90
C ASP A 134 5.06 -25.94 -4.11
N CYS A 135 5.51 -26.33 -5.30
CA CYS A 135 5.44 -25.51 -6.52
C CYS A 135 4.22 -25.80 -7.40
N GLU A 136 3.00 -25.77 -6.85
CA GLU A 136 1.79 -25.97 -7.65
C GLU A 136 1.39 -24.69 -8.40
N PHE A 137 1.72 -24.61 -9.69
CA PHE A 137 1.41 -23.46 -10.53
C PHE A 137 -0.09 -23.42 -10.89
N PRO A 138 -0.76 -22.24 -10.93
CA PRO A 138 -0.25 -20.90 -10.62
C PRO A 138 -0.37 -20.48 -9.14
N TYR A 139 -0.88 -21.36 -8.27
CA TYR A 139 -1.20 -21.03 -6.87
C TYR A 139 0.02 -20.64 -6.03
N CYS A 140 1.18 -21.22 -6.34
CA CYS A 140 2.45 -20.89 -5.69
C CYS A 140 2.92 -19.43 -5.89
N LEU A 141 2.32 -18.70 -6.82
CA LEU A 141 2.60 -17.26 -7.02
C LEU A 141 1.75 -16.37 -6.11
N PHE A 142 0.59 -16.83 -5.65
CA PHE A 142 -0.41 -15.95 -5.00
C PHE A 142 -0.68 -16.31 -3.54
N GLY A 143 0.01 -17.33 -3.02
CA GLY A 143 -0.17 -17.77 -1.64
C GLY A 143 0.79 -18.88 -1.26
N TYR A 144 0.49 -19.59 -0.20
CA TYR A 144 1.31 -20.68 0.34
C TYR A 144 0.44 -21.75 1.00
N ARG A 145 1.02 -22.92 1.29
CA ARG A 145 0.31 -24.02 1.97
C ARG A 145 0.34 -23.89 3.48
N MET A 146 -0.80 -24.19 4.09
CA MET A 146 -1.04 -24.06 5.52
C MET A 146 -2.12 -25.04 5.98
N LYS A 147 -1.97 -25.60 7.19
CA LYS A 147 -3.04 -26.39 7.82
C LYS A 147 -4.28 -25.52 8.06
N ALA A 148 -5.46 -25.99 7.66
CA ALA A 148 -6.71 -25.25 7.78
C ALA A 148 -7.02 -24.80 9.22
N ASN A 149 -6.71 -25.63 10.22
CA ASN A 149 -6.88 -25.28 11.64
C ASN A 149 -6.04 -24.03 12.06
N LEU A 150 -4.84 -23.87 11.50
CA LEU A 150 -3.99 -22.69 11.76
C LEU A 150 -4.42 -21.46 10.96
N ALA A 151 -5.05 -21.66 9.80
CA ALA A 151 -5.54 -20.60 8.95
C ALA A 151 -6.65 -19.78 9.63
N LYS A 152 -7.47 -20.42 10.49
CA LYS A 152 -8.54 -19.78 11.26
C LYS A 152 -8.10 -18.59 12.09
N HIS A 153 -6.93 -18.69 12.71
CA HIS A 153 -6.41 -17.65 13.62
C HIS A 153 -5.50 -16.64 12.91
N LYS A 154 -5.40 -16.73 11.58
CA LYS A 154 -4.58 -15.85 10.76
C LYS A 154 -5.45 -15.11 9.76
N PHE A 155 -5.02 -13.90 9.42
CA PHE A 155 -5.67 -13.08 8.41
C PHE A 155 -5.35 -13.57 7.00
N VAL A 156 -5.86 -14.74 6.65
CA VAL A 156 -5.67 -15.41 5.36
C VAL A 156 -7.02 -15.81 4.78
N TRP A 157 -7.12 -15.88 3.46
CA TRP A 157 -8.26 -16.44 2.76
C TRP A 157 -7.90 -17.78 2.13
N SER A 158 -8.86 -18.70 2.09
CA SER A 158 -8.67 -19.98 1.41
C SER A 158 -8.73 -19.81 -0.10
N MET A 159 -7.79 -20.45 -0.81
CA MET A 159 -7.80 -20.62 -2.27
C MET A 159 -8.42 -21.94 -2.69
N GLU A 160 -8.81 -22.79 -1.73
CA GLU A 160 -9.47 -24.08 -1.95
C GLU A 160 -10.85 -24.11 -1.31
N LYS A 161 -11.85 -24.62 -2.04
CA LYS A 161 -13.17 -24.94 -1.51
C LYS A 161 -13.68 -26.21 -2.17
N GLU A 162 -14.05 -27.22 -1.36
CA GLU A 162 -14.64 -28.48 -1.84
C GLU A 162 -13.83 -29.19 -2.94
N GLY A 163 -12.49 -29.18 -2.83
CA GLY A 163 -11.59 -29.77 -3.82
C GLY A 163 -11.37 -28.95 -5.09
N LYS A 164 -12.03 -27.78 -5.23
CA LYS A 164 -11.78 -26.83 -6.31
C LYS A 164 -10.79 -25.76 -5.86
N LYS A 165 -9.73 -25.56 -6.64
CA LYS A 165 -8.73 -24.50 -6.42
C LYS A 165 -9.00 -23.32 -7.34
N ARG A 166 -8.81 -22.10 -6.84
CA ARG A 166 -8.91 -20.86 -7.62
C ARG A 166 -7.79 -19.90 -7.21
N ILE A 167 -7.31 -19.11 -8.16
CA ILE A 167 -6.34 -18.03 -7.89
C ILE A 167 -6.99 -16.97 -7.00
N MET A 168 -8.26 -16.66 -7.27
CA MET A 168 -9.02 -15.70 -6.50
C MET A 168 -9.56 -16.37 -5.22
N PRO A 169 -9.37 -15.77 -4.05
CA PRO A 169 -9.76 -16.37 -2.78
C PRO A 169 -11.26 -16.53 -2.63
N PHE A 170 -11.67 -17.59 -1.92
CA PHE A 170 -13.03 -17.74 -1.44
C PHE A 170 -13.18 -16.98 -0.11
N LYS A 171 -13.90 -15.85 -0.15
CA LYS A 171 -14.19 -15.05 1.05
C LYS A 171 -15.16 -15.74 2.01
N ASP A 172 -16.11 -16.53 1.47
CA ASP A 172 -17.15 -17.24 2.23
C ASP A 172 -16.82 -18.74 2.41
N CYS A 173 -15.59 -19.04 2.82
CA CYS A 173 -15.15 -20.42 3.07
C CYS A 173 -15.03 -20.67 4.56
N ASP A 174 -15.86 -21.55 5.08
CA ASP A 174 -15.74 -22.01 6.47
C ASP A 174 -14.64 -23.06 6.57
N MET A 175 -13.46 -22.61 7.01
CA MET A 175 -12.26 -23.45 7.11
C MET A 175 -12.39 -24.55 8.16
N GLU A 176 -13.39 -24.49 9.05
CA GLU A 176 -13.65 -25.53 10.07
C GLU A 176 -14.01 -26.87 9.44
N THR A 177 -14.71 -26.85 8.31
CA THR A 177 -15.11 -28.06 7.57
C THR A 177 -13.93 -28.82 6.96
N MET A 178 -12.74 -28.20 6.88
CA MET A 178 -11.55 -28.76 6.23
C MET A 178 -10.58 -29.46 7.21
N GLY A 179 -10.81 -29.35 8.53
CA GLY A 179 -10.05 -30.05 9.57
C GLY A 179 -8.55 -29.72 9.58
N GLU A 180 -7.69 -30.76 9.55
CA GLU A 180 -6.23 -30.61 9.57
C GLU A 180 -5.58 -30.60 8.18
N ARG A 181 -6.37 -30.57 7.10
CA ARG A 181 -5.82 -30.62 5.73
C ARG A 181 -4.94 -29.41 5.46
N GLU A 182 -3.84 -29.64 4.74
CA GLU A 182 -3.06 -28.55 4.16
C GLU A 182 -3.79 -28.00 2.93
N ILE A 183 -4.14 -26.72 3.02
CA ILE A 183 -4.85 -25.99 1.98
C ILE A 183 -3.99 -24.84 1.50
N TRP A 184 -4.16 -24.48 0.23
CA TRP A 184 -3.63 -23.23 -0.30
C TRP A 184 -4.37 -22.03 0.31
N VAL A 185 -3.61 -21.09 0.87
CA VAL A 185 -4.13 -19.84 1.43
C VAL A 185 -3.41 -18.65 0.84
N THR A 186 -4.11 -17.54 0.69
CA THR A 186 -3.54 -16.24 0.33
C THR A 186 -3.71 -15.27 1.51
N PRO A 187 -2.65 -14.56 1.93
CA PRO A 187 -2.78 -13.61 3.03
C PRO A 187 -3.62 -12.40 2.60
N GLN A 188 -4.43 -11.91 3.53
CA GLN A 188 -5.08 -10.60 3.37
C GLN A 188 -3.99 -9.54 3.42
N LEU A 189 -3.67 -8.92 2.29
CA LEU A 189 -2.58 -7.94 2.23
C LEU A 189 -2.99 -6.66 2.97
N PRO A 190 -2.27 -6.24 4.03
CA PRO A 190 -2.49 -4.95 4.67
C PRO A 190 -1.98 -3.84 3.75
N PHE A 191 -2.84 -3.27 2.91
CA PHE A 191 -2.41 -2.33 1.87
C PHE A 191 -1.73 -1.07 2.45
N LEU A 192 -2.11 -0.67 3.66
CA LEU A 192 -1.43 0.39 4.42
C LEU A 192 0.08 0.18 4.62
N VAL A 193 0.56 -1.07 4.71
CA VAL A 193 2.01 -1.36 4.80
C VAL A 193 2.71 -0.95 3.51
N PHE A 194 2.08 -1.23 2.36
CA PHE A 194 2.61 -0.86 1.05
C PHE A 194 2.52 0.65 0.84
N ILE A 195 1.44 1.31 1.31
CA ILE A 195 1.33 2.78 1.30
C ILE A 195 2.43 3.43 2.14
N PHE A 196 2.70 2.91 3.34
CA PHE A 196 3.80 3.39 4.18
C PHE A 196 5.16 3.23 3.50
N ALA A 197 5.47 2.03 3.01
CA ALA A 197 6.72 1.77 2.32
C ALA A 197 6.85 2.61 1.04
N GLY A 198 5.78 2.73 0.27
CA GLY A 198 5.68 3.57 -0.91
C GLY A 198 5.94 5.04 -0.58
N PHE A 199 5.35 5.56 0.50
CA PHE A 199 5.56 6.93 0.97
C PHE A 199 7.03 7.20 1.31
N VAL A 200 7.65 6.29 2.07
CA VAL A 200 9.07 6.39 2.42
C VAL A 200 9.95 6.36 1.18
N LEU A 201 9.68 5.43 0.26
CA LEU A 201 10.42 5.33 -0.99
C LEU A 201 10.24 6.58 -1.88
N SER A 202 9.02 7.12 -1.96
CA SER A 202 8.73 8.34 -2.71
C SER A 202 9.49 9.55 -2.17
N PHE A 203 9.65 9.65 -0.85
CA PHE A 203 10.42 10.75 -0.24
C PHE A 203 11.93 10.59 -0.39
N LEU A 204 12.45 9.35 -0.34
CA LEU A 204 13.90 9.09 -0.34
C LEU A 204 14.49 8.91 -1.74
N PHE A 205 13.76 8.25 -2.63
CA PHE A 205 14.26 7.84 -3.95
C PHE A 205 13.50 8.50 -5.10
N GLY A 206 12.28 8.99 -4.85
CA GLY A 206 11.41 9.55 -5.88
C GLY A 206 10.54 8.47 -6.55
N ASP A 207 10.39 8.57 -7.86
CA ASP A 207 9.52 7.68 -8.64
C ASP A 207 10.29 6.46 -9.16
N ILE A 208 10.08 5.31 -8.52
CA ILE A 208 10.75 4.04 -8.87
C ILE A 208 10.26 3.56 -10.24
N LEU A 209 9.01 3.83 -10.59
CA LEU A 209 8.47 3.44 -11.89
C LEU A 209 9.27 4.12 -13.01
N PHE A 210 9.48 5.43 -12.88
CA PHE A 210 10.26 6.21 -13.83
C PHE A 210 11.68 5.67 -13.95
N PHE A 211 12.34 5.32 -12.84
CA PHE A 211 13.65 4.69 -12.88
C PHE A 211 13.65 3.43 -13.75
N VAL A 212 12.74 2.51 -13.47
CA VAL A 212 12.66 1.23 -14.19
C VAL A 212 12.40 1.47 -15.67
N PHE A 213 11.46 2.35 -16.03
CA PHE A 213 11.20 2.70 -17.43
C PHE A 213 12.41 3.33 -18.11
N SER A 214 13.14 4.22 -17.43
CA SER A 214 14.33 4.87 -17.97
C SER A 214 15.46 3.89 -18.29
N LEU A 215 15.52 2.74 -17.62
CA LEU A 215 16.49 1.67 -17.93
C LEU A 215 16.16 0.94 -19.23
N PHE A 216 14.88 0.82 -19.59
CA PHE A 216 14.43 0.17 -20.83
C PHE A 216 14.41 1.11 -22.04
N LEU A 217 14.47 2.43 -21.80
CA LEU A 217 14.50 3.47 -22.84
C LEU A 217 15.92 3.88 -23.26
N LYS A 218 16.95 3.24 -22.69
CA LYS A 218 18.34 3.31 -23.16
C LYS A 218 18.63 2.20 -24.17
#